data_AF-A0A956QKQ6-F1
#
_entry.id   AF-A0A956QKQ6-F1
#
_cell.length_a   1.000
_cell.length_b   1.000
_cell.length_c   1.000
_cell.angle_alpha   90.00
_cell.angle_beta   90.00
_cell.angle_gamma   90.00
#
_symmetry.space_group_name_H-M   'P 1'
#
loop_
_entity.id
_entity.type
_entity.pdbx_description
1 polymer ?
#
loop_
_entity_poly.entity_id
_entity_poly.type
_entity_poly.pdbx_seq_one_letter_code
_entity_poly.pdbx_strand_id
1 'polypeptide(L)'
;MKPILMICGAGQTGTVLAERAVAHWRVAMIDLEPTRGEGLPEGVVFHAGDATSSLVLKKAEVDKAHFVVAATGDDEVNLEVCRIARERFDVPNCLALVHHVGRRQQFEAIGARVVSRPRSVASIVESQLDAGRRTTSDIGLGQGEIYEVTVQPHSPVVGKSLAVLRPQSWILGAIYRKDRLVVPHGQTQIEAGDRCLLIGHPEILPGIADYFQRGTSEFPLQFGTTFGVLADSSGVPWEEVAWLVENTAAREGRLLVPKDLPGQWGANLVEKPGFSDKVYPLDGRWPTNFQAIEEEIDNACLIVPAPETDWRDRFGFGNRSLIDVLDETNEPVLIA
;
A
#
# COMPACT_ATOMS: atom_id res chain seq x y z
N MET A 1 13.88 -5.20 -39.23
CA MET A 1 14.82 -4.05 -39.25
C MET A 1 14.67 -3.34 -37.90
N LYS A 2 15.77 -3.00 -37.20
CA LYS A 2 15.66 -2.31 -35.89
C LYS A 2 15.04 -0.91 -36.10
N PRO A 3 14.10 -0.47 -35.25
CA PRO A 3 13.55 0.88 -35.32
C PRO A 3 14.63 1.92 -35.00
N ILE A 4 14.44 3.15 -35.49
CA ILE A 4 15.44 4.23 -35.36
C ILE A 4 15.08 5.11 -34.18
N LEU A 5 16.04 5.28 -33.27
CA LEU A 5 15.98 6.21 -32.16
C LEU A 5 17.00 7.33 -32.42
N MET A 6 16.53 8.57 -32.50
CA MET A 6 17.38 9.75 -32.56
C MET A 6 17.44 10.41 -31.19
N ILE A 7 18.64 10.68 -30.70
CA ILE A 7 18.88 11.36 -29.42
C ILE A 7 19.62 12.67 -29.71
N CYS A 8 19.03 13.80 -29.34
CA CYS A 8 19.63 15.12 -29.46
C CYS A 8 20.20 15.53 -28.10
N GLY A 9 21.53 15.53 -27.97
CA GLY A 9 22.27 15.75 -26.74
C GLY A 9 23.04 14.51 -26.31
N ALA A 10 24.36 14.55 -26.48
CA ALA A 10 25.35 13.57 -26.00
C ALA A 10 25.89 13.96 -24.61
N GLY A 11 24.98 14.38 -23.72
CA GLY A 11 25.24 14.50 -22.30
C GLY A 11 25.17 13.16 -21.58
N GLN A 12 25.40 13.16 -20.26
CA GLN A 12 25.38 11.94 -19.44
C GLN A 12 24.11 11.10 -19.66
N THR A 13 22.92 11.72 -19.60
CA THR A 13 21.66 10.99 -19.79
C THR A 13 21.51 10.46 -21.22
N GLY A 14 21.91 11.22 -22.23
CA GLY A 14 21.82 10.82 -23.64
C GLY A 14 22.73 9.63 -23.95
N THR A 15 23.96 9.65 -23.43
CA THR A 15 24.93 8.56 -23.59
C THR A 15 24.47 7.28 -22.90
N VAL A 16 24.02 7.36 -21.64
CA VAL A 16 23.49 6.18 -20.92
C VAL A 16 22.23 5.63 -21.59
N LEU A 17 21.38 6.50 -22.14
CA LEU A 17 20.23 6.06 -22.93
C LEU A 17 20.68 5.32 -24.20
N ALA A 18 21.66 5.86 -24.91
CA ALA A 18 22.22 5.22 -26.11
C ALA A 18 22.79 3.84 -25.80
N GLU A 19 23.59 3.70 -24.75
CA GLU A 19 24.15 2.41 -24.27
C GLU A 19 23.08 1.34 -24.08
N ARG A 20 21.95 1.71 -23.49
CA ARG A 20 20.84 0.78 -23.24
C ARG A 20 20.02 0.51 -24.49
N ALA A 21 19.93 1.48 -25.39
CA ALA A 21 19.10 1.39 -26.58
C ALA A 21 19.75 0.62 -27.74
N VAL A 22 21.08 0.65 -27.91
CA VAL A 22 21.78 0.03 -29.06
C VAL A 22 21.49 -1.47 -29.22
N ALA A 23 21.18 -2.17 -28.14
CA ALA A 23 20.77 -3.58 -28.18
C ALA A 23 19.53 -3.82 -29.06
N HIS A 24 18.57 -2.89 -29.05
CA HIS A 24 17.25 -3.06 -29.70
C HIS A 24 16.94 -1.99 -30.76
N TRP A 25 17.69 -0.89 -30.80
CA TRP A 25 17.47 0.27 -31.67
C TRP A 25 18.68 0.55 -32.56
N ARG A 26 18.44 1.17 -33.72
CA ARG A 26 19.49 1.88 -34.46
C ARG A 26 19.56 3.29 -33.90
N VAL A 27 20.65 3.62 -33.20
CA VAL A 27 20.77 4.88 -32.47
C VAL A 27 21.55 5.90 -33.29
N ALA A 28 20.94 7.06 -33.54
CA ALA A 28 21.61 8.24 -34.07
C ALA A 28 21.70 9.30 -32.97
N MET A 29 22.89 9.83 -32.71
CA MET A 29 23.11 10.88 -31.71
C MET A 29 23.55 12.17 -32.39
N ILE A 30 23.02 13.30 -31.92
CA ILE A 30 23.39 14.64 -32.39
C ILE A 30 23.86 15.45 -31.19
N ASP A 31 25.00 16.12 -31.30
CA ASP A 31 25.42 17.12 -30.31
C ASP A 31 26.22 18.24 -31.00
N LEU A 32 26.18 19.44 -30.42
CA LEU A 32 26.92 20.59 -30.92
C LEU A 32 28.43 20.38 -30.80
N GLU A 33 28.88 19.75 -29.71
CA GLU A 33 30.27 19.55 -29.38
C GLU A 33 30.80 18.22 -29.98
N PRO A 34 31.70 18.26 -30.99
CA PRO A 34 32.17 17.06 -31.66
C PRO A 34 32.86 16.05 -30.74
N THR A 35 33.55 16.54 -29.71
CA THR A 35 34.28 15.69 -28.75
C THR A 35 33.35 14.80 -27.92
N ARG A 36 32.05 15.14 -27.81
CA ARG A 36 31.05 14.25 -27.16
C ARG A 36 30.72 13.00 -27.97
N GLY A 37 31.14 12.95 -29.24
CA GLY A 37 31.10 11.74 -30.05
C GLY A 37 32.17 10.72 -29.68
N GLU A 38 33.23 11.16 -29.00
CA GLU A 38 34.34 10.30 -28.59
C GLU A 38 33.91 9.40 -27.43
N GLY A 39 34.18 8.10 -27.54
CA GLY A 39 33.83 7.13 -26.49
C GLY A 39 32.34 6.77 -26.44
N LEU A 40 31.54 7.15 -27.45
CA LEU A 40 30.18 6.64 -27.57
C LEU A 40 30.17 5.11 -27.77
N PRO A 41 29.10 4.42 -27.34
CA PRO A 41 28.99 2.97 -27.45
C PRO A 41 29.06 2.51 -28.90
N GLU A 42 29.61 1.31 -29.10
CA GLU A 42 29.62 0.68 -30.41
C GLU A 42 28.17 0.54 -30.95
N GLY A 43 27.98 0.91 -32.22
CA GLY A 43 26.66 0.88 -32.87
C GLY A 43 25.86 2.18 -32.79
N VAL A 44 26.38 3.23 -32.12
CA VAL A 44 25.83 4.59 -32.20
C VAL A 44 26.43 5.33 -33.40
N VAL A 45 25.58 5.95 -34.22
CA VAL A 45 26.00 6.88 -35.27
C VAL A 45 25.95 8.30 -34.74
N PHE A 46 27.09 9.00 -34.71
CA PHE A 46 27.18 10.35 -34.19
C PHE A 46 27.22 11.41 -35.30
N HIS A 47 26.52 12.53 -35.07
CA HIS A 47 26.48 13.68 -35.95
C HIS A 47 26.78 14.95 -35.14
N ALA A 48 27.92 15.58 -35.40
CA ALA A 48 28.22 16.89 -34.84
C ALA A 48 27.38 17.98 -35.52
N GLY A 49 26.69 18.80 -34.74
CA GLY A 49 25.90 19.94 -35.22
C GLY A 49 24.79 20.39 -34.27
N ASP A 50 24.21 21.54 -34.59
CA ASP A 50 23.07 22.09 -33.86
C ASP A 50 21.81 21.25 -34.12
N ALA A 51 21.23 20.69 -33.05
CA ALA A 51 20.02 19.88 -33.12
C ALA A 51 18.76 20.68 -33.51
N THR A 52 18.79 22.01 -33.42
CA THR A 52 17.72 22.90 -33.92
C THR A 52 17.84 23.15 -35.43
N SER A 53 18.92 22.69 -36.07
CA SER A 53 19.07 22.78 -37.52
C SER A 53 18.37 21.64 -38.24
N SER A 54 17.36 21.98 -39.06
CA SER A 54 16.67 20.99 -39.91
C SER A 54 17.63 20.26 -40.86
N LEU A 55 18.72 20.89 -41.29
CA LEU A 55 19.73 20.24 -42.15
C LEU A 55 20.51 19.16 -41.39
N VAL A 56 20.87 19.42 -40.13
CA VAL A 56 21.58 18.45 -39.26
C VAL A 56 20.65 17.27 -38.96
N LEU A 57 19.40 17.54 -38.56
CA LEU A 57 18.39 16.50 -38.32
C LEU A 57 18.15 15.64 -39.57
N LYS A 58 18.02 16.25 -40.74
CA LYS A 58 17.85 15.52 -42.01
C LYS A 58 19.08 14.68 -42.36
N LYS A 59 20.29 15.19 -42.13
CA LYS A 59 21.55 14.43 -42.31
C LYS A 59 21.62 13.20 -41.40
N ALA A 60 21.02 13.29 -40.22
CA ALA A 60 20.88 12.18 -39.27
C ALA A 60 19.66 11.28 -39.54
N GLU A 61 18.98 11.45 -40.67
CA GLU A 61 17.81 10.66 -41.11
C GLU A 61 16.61 10.74 -40.15
N VAL A 62 16.33 11.94 -39.60
CA VAL A 62 15.19 12.17 -38.68
C VAL A 62 13.84 11.76 -39.26
N ASP A 63 13.67 11.86 -40.58
CA ASP A 63 12.46 11.48 -41.31
C ASP A 63 12.16 9.98 -41.28
N LYS A 64 13.15 9.16 -40.90
CA LYS A 64 13.00 7.72 -40.68
C LYS A 64 12.96 7.36 -39.19
N ALA A 65 13.13 8.35 -38.31
CA ALA A 65 13.14 8.12 -36.87
C ALA A 65 11.75 7.73 -36.38
N HIS A 66 11.71 6.67 -35.58
CA HIS A 66 10.48 6.26 -34.88
C HIS A 66 10.31 7.06 -33.59
N PHE A 67 11.44 7.46 -33.00
CA PHE A 67 11.51 8.26 -31.78
C PHE A 67 12.58 9.33 -31.93
N VAL A 68 12.26 10.55 -31.49
CA VAL A 68 13.23 11.61 -31.21
C VAL A 68 13.20 11.91 -29.71
N VAL A 69 14.36 11.86 -29.07
CA VAL A 69 14.56 12.22 -27.66
C VAL A 69 15.43 13.47 -27.60
N ALA A 70 14.83 14.58 -27.22
CA ALA A 70 15.55 15.83 -26.94
C ALA A 70 16.08 15.80 -25.51
N ALA A 71 17.37 15.57 -25.38
CA ALA A 71 18.08 15.30 -24.13
C ALA A 71 19.19 16.33 -23.84
N THR A 72 19.17 17.50 -24.48
CA THR A 72 20.15 18.56 -24.24
C THR A 72 19.99 19.15 -22.83
N GLY A 73 20.92 20.03 -22.45
CA GLY A 73 20.87 20.78 -21.19
C GLY A 73 19.95 22.00 -21.21
N ASP A 74 19.36 22.33 -22.36
CA ASP A 74 18.54 23.52 -22.54
C ASP A 74 17.11 23.14 -22.95
N ASP A 75 16.13 23.56 -22.15
CA ASP A 75 14.72 23.26 -22.39
C ASP A 75 14.18 23.97 -23.63
N GLU A 76 14.70 25.15 -24.03
CA GLU A 76 14.31 25.81 -25.27
C GLU A 76 14.77 25.00 -26.49
N VAL A 77 16.02 24.54 -26.46
CA VAL A 77 16.57 23.68 -27.51
C VAL A 77 15.76 22.40 -27.60
N ASN A 78 15.42 21.80 -26.45
CA ASN A 78 14.62 20.58 -26.45
C ASN A 78 13.21 20.78 -27.01
N LEU A 79 12.57 21.93 -26.72
CA LEU A 79 11.27 22.28 -27.27
C LEU A 79 11.35 22.45 -28.79
N GLU A 80 12.37 23.15 -29.26
CA GLU A 80 12.58 23.40 -30.68
C GLU A 80 12.87 22.13 -31.47
N VAL A 81 13.73 21.26 -30.94
CA VAL A 81 14.01 19.94 -31.53
C VAL A 81 12.72 19.14 -31.71
N CYS A 82 11.91 19.03 -30.65
CA CYS A 82 10.64 18.33 -30.68
C CYS A 82 9.66 18.94 -31.69
N ARG A 83 9.59 20.27 -31.74
CA ARG A 83 8.75 21.02 -32.68
C ARG A 83 9.14 20.74 -34.13
N ILE A 84 10.41 20.88 -34.46
CA ILE A 84 10.94 20.63 -35.80
C ILE A 84 10.72 19.17 -36.21
N ALA A 85 11.07 18.22 -35.33
CA ALA A 85 10.91 16.79 -35.60
C ALA A 85 9.45 16.44 -35.94
N ARG A 86 8.50 17.03 -35.23
CA ARG A 86 7.09 16.74 -35.43
C ARG A 86 6.48 17.50 -36.60
N GLU A 87 6.66 18.82 -36.66
CA GLU A 87 5.99 19.68 -37.64
C GLU A 87 6.63 19.61 -39.04
N ARG A 88 7.92 19.29 -39.14
CA ARG A 88 8.64 19.28 -40.44
C ARG A 88 9.00 17.88 -40.93
N PHE A 89 9.11 16.92 -40.02
CA PHE A 89 9.56 15.56 -40.36
C PHE A 89 8.56 14.48 -39.96
N ASP A 90 7.39 14.88 -39.45
CA ASP A 90 6.28 13.97 -39.08
C ASP A 90 6.71 12.82 -38.16
N VAL A 91 7.70 13.06 -37.29
CA VAL A 91 8.18 12.04 -36.35
C VAL A 91 7.04 11.69 -35.39
N PRO A 92 6.64 10.41 -35.29
CA PRO A 92 5.43 10.03 -34.56
C PRO A 92 5.58 10.18 -33.04
N ASN A 93 6.79 10.02 -32.51
CA ASN A 93 7.05 10.04 -31.07
C ASN A 93 8.21 10.98 -30.72
N CYS A 94 7.89 12.15 -30.17
CA CYS A 94 8.87 13.08 -29.61
C CYS A 94 8.82 13.02 -28.07
N LEU A 95 9.98 12.89 -27.44
CA LEU A 95 10.15 13.00 -25.99
C LEU A 95 11.16 14.08 -25.67
N ALA A 96 10.91 14.86 -24.62
CA ALA A 96 11.85 15.85 -24.11
C ALA A 96 12.21 15.56 -22.65
N LEU A 97 13.50 15.61 -22.35
CA LEU A 97 14.01 15.62 -20.98
C LEU A 97 14.11 17.06 -20.51
N VAL A 98 13.30 17.45 -19.52
CA VAL A 98 13.24 18.85 -19.07
C VAL A 98 13.87 19.06 -17.71
N HIS A 99 14.54 20.20 -17.56
CA HIS A 99 15.08 20.68 -16.29
C HIS A 99 14.05 21.49 -15.50
N HIS A 100 13.20 22.27 -16.18
CA HIS A 100 12.22 23.13 -15.55
C HIS A 100 10.80 22.56 -15.64
N VAL A 101 10.23 22.21 -14.48
CA VAL A 101 8.91 21.58 -14.36
C VAL A 101 7.79 22.43 -14.98
N GLY A 102 7.89 23.76 -14.91
CA GLY A 102 6.86 24.70 -15.37
C GLY A 102 6.65 24.73 -16.90
N ARG A 103 7.50 24.06 -17.68
CA ARG A 103 7.45 24.11 -19.15
C ARG A 103 6.65 22.98 -19.80
N ARG A 104 6.18 22.01 -19.01
CA ARG A 104 5.49 20.80 -19.51
C ARG A 104 4.38 21.11 -20.52
N GLN A 105 3.53 22.10 -20.23
CA GLN A 105 2.40 22.46 -21.11
C GLN A 105 2.85 22.89 -22.51
N GLN A 106 4.00 23.54 -22.65
CA GLN A 106 4.52 23.97 -23.96
C GLN A 106 4.90 22.77 -24.85
N PHE A 107 5.52 21.76 -24.25
CA PHE A 107 5.85 20.51 -24.94
C PHE A 107 4.61 19.69 -25.27
N GLU A 108 3.64 19.61 -24.36
CA GLU A 108 2.39 18.89 -24.58
C GLU A 108 1.52 19.57 -25.67
N ALA A 109 1.57 20.89 -25.79
CA ALA A 109 0.87 21.63 -26.84
C ALA A 109 1.37 21.26 -28.24
N ILE A 110 2.67 21.00 -28.39
CA ILE A 110 3.25 20.42 -29.61
C ILE A 110 3.23 18.89 -29.58
N GLY A 111 2.53 18.28 -28.62
CA GLY A 111 2.39 16.83 -28.35
C GLY A 111 3.68 16.03 -28.21
N ALA A 112 4.75 16.67 -27.75
CA ALA A 112 5.90 15.97 -27.20
C ALA A 112 5.56 15.45 -25.79
N ARG A 113 6.04 14.24 -25.46
CA ARG A 113 5.96 13.71 -24.09
C ARG A 113 7.10 14.26 -23.27
N VAL A 114 6.86 14.50 -21.98
CA VAL A 114 7.84 15.16 -21.10
C VAL A 114 8.27 14.23 -19.98
N VAL A 115 9.58 14.07 -19.82
CA VAL A 115 10.19 13.46 -18.62
C VAL A 115 10.90 14.55 -17.85
N SER A 116 10.46 14.81 -16.62
CA SER A 116 11.05 15.86 -15.78
C SER A 116 12.19 15.29 -14.95
N ARG A 117 13.42 15.70 -15.24
CA ARG A 117 14.61 15.20 -14.53
C ARG A 117 14.53 15.42 -13.02
N PRO A 118 14.21 16.64 -12.50
CA PRO A 118 14.17 16.85 -11.06
C PRO A 118 13.06 16.07 -10.37
N ARG A 119 11.88 15.94 -11.00
CA ARG A 119 10.76 15.17 -10.43
C ARG A 119 11.10 13.68 -10.36
N SER A 120 11.58 13.09 -11.45
CA SER A 120 11.95 11.67 -11.46
C SER A 120 13.03 11.34 -10.44
N VAL A 121 14.06 12.20 -10.32
CA VAL A 121 15.12 12.00 -9.31
C VAL A 121 14.57 12.17 -7.89
N ALA A 122 13.77 13.21 -7.62
CA ALA A 122 13.16 13.42 -6.31
C ALA A 122 12.28 12.24 -5.91
N SER A 123 11.43 11.76 -6.81
CA SER A 123 10.59 10.58 -6.60
C SER A 123 11.39 9.31 -6.28
N ILE A 124 12.50 9.08 -6.99
CA ILE A 124 13.40 7.95 -6.68
C ILE A 124 14.03 8.13 -5.29
N VAL A 125 14.51 9.33 -4.94
CA VAL A 125 15.12 9.59 -3.63
C VAL A 125 14.11 9.43 -2.49
N GLU A 126 12.91 10.00 -2.63
CA GLU A 126 11.81 9.83 -1.67
C GLU A 126 11.50 8.35 -1.43
N SER A 127 11.50 7.53 -2.50
CA SER A 127 11.27 6.08 -2.38
C SER A 127 12.32 5.35 -1.55
N GLN A 128 13.53 5.90 -1.40
CA GLN A 128 14.60 5.30 -0.61
C GLN A 128 14.60 5.79 0.85
N LEU A 129 13.96 6.93 1.14
CA LEU A 129 13.91 7.49 2.50
C LEU A 129 12.89 6.78 3.39
N ASP A 130 11.84 6.20 2.79
CA ASP A 130 10.76 5.57 3.54
C ASP A 130 10.92 4.03 3.54
N ALA A 131 11.65 3.52 4.55
CA ALA A 131 11.96 2.08 4.66
C ALA A 131 10.71 1.18 4.80
N GLY A 132 9.54 1.75 5.13
CA GLY A 132 8.25 1.07 5.18
C GLY A 132 7.34 1.31 3.97
N ARG A 133 7.58 2.36 3.17
CA ARG A 133 6.74 2.75 2.03
C ARG A 133 7.60 2.87 0.78
N ARG A 134 7.71 1.78 0.03
CA ARG A 134 8.25 1.86 -1.33
C ARG A 134 7.17 2.41 -2.26
N THR A 135 7.03 3.73 -2.26
CA THR A 135 6.32 4.43 -3.33
C THR A 135 7.21 4.33 -4.57
N THR A 136 7.03 3.29 -5.39
CA THR A 136 7.61 3.31 -6.73
C THR A 136 6.72 4.21 -7.58
N SER A 137 7.01 5.50 -7.59
CA SER A 137 6.21 6.52 -8.26
C SER A 137 6.18 6.39 -9.79
N ASP A 138 6.87 5.40 -10.39
CA ASP A 138 7.02 5.28 -11.85
C ASP A 138 6.90 3.83 -12.39
N ILE A 139 6.13 2.94 -11.77
CA ILE A 139 5.86 1.58 -12.34
C ILE A 139 4.48 1.48 -13.03
N GLY A 140 3.64 2.51 -12.97
CA GLY A 140 2.39 2.58 -13.73
C GLY A 140 1.93 4.03 -13.89
N LEU A 141 2.05 4.54 -15.13
CA LEU A 141 1.46 5.81 -15.63
C LEU A 141 1.70 7.10 -14.83
N GLY A 142 2.53 7.10 -13.78
CA GLY A 142 2.93 8.29 -13.02
C GLY A 142 1.81 8.89 -12.15
N GLN A 143 0.78 8.11 -11.81
CA GLN A 143 -0.37 8.60 -11.02
C GLN A 143 -0.50 7.95 -9.63
N GLY A 144 0.45 7.12 -9.17
CA GLY A 144 0.32 6.44 -7.88
C GLY A 144 -0.70 5.31 -7.88
N GLU A 145 -0.87 4.65 -9.04
CA GLU A 145 -1.78 3.51 -9.21
C GLU A 145 -1.22 2.20 -8.65
N ILE A 146 0.05 2.17 -8.24
CA ILE A 146 0.75 0.98 -7.77
C ILE A 146 1.54 1.30 -6.49
N TYR A 147 1.35 0.50 -5.45
CA TYR A 147 2.02 0.63 -4.15
C TYR A 147 2.69 -0.70 -3.78
N GLU A 148 3.92 -0.63 -3.26
CA GLU A 148 4.54 -1.77 -2.60
C GLU A 148 4.55 -1.53 -1.08
N VAL A 149 4.01 -2.49 -0.32
CA VAL A 149 3.85 -2.40 1.13
C VAL A 149 4.32 -3.67 1.82
N THR A 150 5.07 -3.52 2.91
CA THR A 150 5.37 -4.62 3.82
C THR A 150 4.28 -4.73 4.89
N VAL A 151 3.70 -5.93 5.04
CA VAL A 151 2.67 -6.22 6.05
C VAL A 151 3.29 -6.30 7.43
N GLN A 152 2.80 -5.51 8.39
CA GLN A 152 3.30 -5.54 9.76
C GLN A 152 2.77 -6.76 10.55
N PRO A 153 3.50 -7.27 11.57
CA PRO A 153 3.11 -8.44 12.35
C PRO A 153 1.71 -8.42 12.99
N HIS A 154 1.19 -7.23 13.29
CA HIS A 154 -0.12 -7.03 13.89
C HIS A 154 -1.10 -6.34 12.93
N SER A 155 -0.86 -6.44 11.63
CA SER A 155 -1.75 -5.83 10.66
C SER A 155 -3.12 -6.52 10.63
N PRO A 156 -4.22 -5.76 10.51
CA PRO A 156 -5.57 -6.33 10.38
C PRO A 156 -5.75 -7.28 9.20
N VAL A 157 -4.83 -7.32 8.24
CA VAL A 157 -4.88 -8.23 7.08
C VAL A 157 -4.17 -9.57 7.31
N VAL A 158 -3.36 -9.70 8.38
CA VAL A 158 -2.65 -10.96 8.68
C VAL A 158 -3.66 -12.08 8.91
N GLY A 159 -3.44 -13.22 8.25
CA GLY A 159 -4.31 -14.40 8.30
C GLY A 159 -5.57 -14.29 7.44
N LYS A 160 -5.92 -13.11 6.93
CA LYS A 160 -7.08 -12.94 6.03
C LYS A 160 -6.75 -13.40 4.63
N SER A 161 -7.72 -14.03 3.97
CA SER A 161 -7.65 -14.34 2.55
C SER A 161 -8.17 -13.18 1.70
N LEU A 162 -7.74 -13.12 0.43
CA LEU A 162 -8.25 -12.11 -0.50
C LEU A 162 -9.78 -12.15 -0.68
N ALA A 163 -10.39 -13.34 -0.61
CA ALA A 163 -11.84 -13.51 -0.66
C ALA A 163 -12.57 -12.84 0.51
N VAL A 164 -11.93 -12.78 1.68
CA VAL A 164 -12.45 -12.08 2.88
C VAL A 164 -12.30 -10.57 2.74
N LEU A 165 -11.14 -10.11 2.23
CA LEU A 165 -10.87 -8.67 2.06
C LEU A 165 -11.75 -8.02 0.98
N ARG A 166 -12.29 -8.80 0.04
CA ARG A 166 -13.22 -8.35 -1.03
C ARG A 166 -12.75 -7.05 -1.69
N PRO A 167 -11.53 -7.00 -2.25
CA PRO A 167 -10.99 -5.78 -2.81
C PRO A 167 -11.92 -5.23 -3.91
N GLN A 168 -12.45 -4.02 -3.69
CA GLN A 168 -13.24 -3.25 -4.65
C GLN A 168 -12.38 -2.06 -5.09
N SER A 169 -12.19 -1.88 -6.40
CA SER A 169 -11.40 -0.77 -6.98
C SER A 169 -9.89 -0.79 -6.69
N TRP A 170 -9.39 -1.87 -6.09
CA TRP A 170 -7.97 -2.19 -5.99
C TRP A 170 -7.75 -3.70 -6.16
N ILE A 171 -6.51 -4.12 -6.37
CA ILE A 171 -6.10 -5.51 -6.62
C ILE A 171 -4.77 -5.74 -5.88
N LEU A 172 -4.63 -6.90 -5.24
CA LEU A 172 -3.32 -7.40 -4.81
C LEU A 172 -2.70 -8.14 -5.99
N GLY A 173 -1.75 -7.50 -6.68
CA GLY A 173 -1.15 -8.03 -7.90
C GLY A 173 -0.10 -9.13 -7.64
N ALA A 174 0.66 -9.01 -6.56
CA ALA A 174 1.71 -9.95 -6.20
C ALA A 174 2.00 -9.91 -4.70
N ILE A 175 2.48 -11.03 -4.17
CA ILE A 175 3.07 -11.12 -2.83
C ILE A 175 4.50 -11.63 -2.96
N TYR A 176 5.45 -10.95 -2.33
CA TYR A 176 6.82 -11.42 -2.16
C TYR A 176 6.98 -11.93 -0.73
N ARG A 177 7.03 -13.26 -0.58
CA ARG A 177 7.17 -13.94 0.71
C ARG A 177 8.54 -14.62 0.77
N LYS A 178 9.40 -14.20 1.69
CA LYS A 178 10.78 -14.72 1.83
C LYS A 178 11.51 -14.75 0.47
N ASP A 179 11.43 -13.63 -0.26
CA ASP A 179 12.00 -13.42 -1.61
C ASP A 179 11.46 -14.33 -2.72
N ARG A 180 10.30 -14.97 -2.52
CA ARG A 180 9.60 -15.72 -3.56
C ARG A 180 8.35 -14.99 -4.00
N LEU A 181 8.13 -14.93 -5.32
CA LEU A 181 6.89 -14.43 -5.90
C LEU A 181 5.77 -15.45 -5.68
N VAL A 182 4.69 -15.00 -5.05
CA VAL A 182 3.43 -15.71 -4.90
C VAL A 182 2.39 -14.93 -5.70
N VAL A 183 1.76 -15.60 -6.66
CA VAL A 183 0.64 -15.05 -7.43
C VAL A 183 -0.64 -15.27 -6.62
N PRO A 184 -1.27 -14.20 -6.12
CA PRO A 184 -2.36 -14.34 -5.18
C PRO A 184 -3.68 -14.69 -5.88
N HIS A 185 -4.49 -15.50 -5.21
CA HIS A 185 -5.84 -15.91 -5.60
C HIS A 185 -6.79 -15.74 -4.41
N GLY A 186 -8.10 -15.97 -4.59
CA GLY A 186 -9.09 -15.71 -3.53
C GLY A 186 -8.78 -16.37 -2.18
N GLN A 187 -8.23 -17.59 -2.20
CA GLN A 187 -7.84 -18.32 -0.98
C GLN A 187 -6.44 -17.99 -0.44
N THR A 188 -5.66 -17.13 -1.10
CA THR A 188 -4.31 -16.79 -0.64
C THR A 188 -4.41 -15.98 0.63
N GLN A 189 -3.81 -16.49 1.71
CA GLN A 189 -3.72 -15.81 2.99
C GLN A 189 -2.50 -14.90 3.02
N ILE A 190 -2.67 -13.71 3.59
CA ILE A 190 -1.61 -12.73 3.79
C ILE A 190 -0.89 -13.04 5.12
N GLU A 191 0.43 -13.07 5.09
CA GLU A 191 1.29 -13.33 6.25
C GLU A 191 2.02 -12.07 6.70
N ALA A 192 2.38 -12.01 7.99
CA ALA A 192 3.27 -10.98 8.51
C ALA A 192 4.62 -10.98 7.76
N GLY A 193 5.09 -9.79 7.40
CA GLY A 193 6.34 -9.62 6.64
C GLY A 193 6.20 -9.84 5.13
N ASP A 194 5.01 -10.18 4.62
CA ASP A 194 4.75 -10.20 3.19
C ASP A 194 4.98 -8.82 2.57
N ARG A 195 5.67 -8.77 1.42
CA ARG A 195 5.76 -7.58 0.58
C ARG A 195 4.69 -7.66 -0.50
N CYS A 196 3.62 -6.90 -0.33
CA CYS A 196 2.43 -6.89 -1.17
C CYS A 196 2.51 -5.77 -2.21
N LEU A 197 2.23 -6.10 -3.48
CA LEU A 197 2.08 -5.14 -4.57
C LEU A 197 0.60 -4.85 -4.79
N LEU A 198 0.15 -3.67 -4.39
CA LEU A 198 -1.21 -3.17 -4.53
C LEU A 198 -1.35 -2.35 -5.80
N ILE A 199 -2.46 -2.50 -6.51
CA ILE A 199 -2.78 -1.76 -7.73
C ILE A 199 -4.20 -1.22 -7.61
N GLY A 200 -4.47 0.05 -7.93
CA GLY A 200 -5.82 0.61 -7.84
C GLY A 200 -5.87 2.12 -8.03
N HIS A 201 -7.03 2.71 -7.73
CA HIS A 201 -7.23 4.16 -7.92
C HIS A 201 -6.37 4.99 -6.94
N PRO A 202 -5.67 6.05 -7.40
CA PRO A 202 -4.75 6.83 -6.56
C PRO A 202 -5.35 7.46 -5.30
N GLU A 203 -6.66 7.73 -5.31
CA GLU A 203 -7.36 8.33 -4.16
C GLU A 203 -7.53 7.34 -2.99
N ILE A 204 -7.68 6.04 -3.27
CA ILE A 204 -7.94 5.03 -2.23
C ILE A 204 -6.70 4.25 -1.84
N LEU A 205 -5.77 4.08 -2.78
CA LEU A 205 -4.62 3.19 -2.63
C LEU A 205 -3.70 3.56 -1.45
N PRO A 206 -3.44 4.84 -1.14
CA PRO A 206 -2.68 5.23 0.05
C PRO A 206 -3.34 4.73 1.35
N GLY A 207 -4.67 4.81 1.45
CA GLY A 207 -5.41 4.34 2.62
C GLY A 207 -5.37 2.81 2.78
N ILE A 208 -5.46 2.08 1.66
CA ILE A 208 -5.29 0.62 1.66
C ILE A 208 -3.86 0.22 2.04
N ALA A 209 -2.85 0.92 1.51
CA ALA A 209 -1.46 0.67 1.86
C ALA A 209 -1.23 0.91 3.36
N ASP A 210 -1.75 2.00 3.93
CA ASP A 210 -1.70 2.25 5.37
C ASP A 210 -2.40 1.15 6.17
N TYR A 211 -3.55 0.62 5.71
CA TYR A 211 -4.25 -0.48 6.38
C TYR A 211 -3.38 -1.75 6.49
N PHE A 212 -2.58 -2.06 5.48
CA PHE A 212 -1.61 -3.16 5.49
C PHE A 212 -0.41 -2.90 6.42
N GLN A 213 -0.09 -1.64 6.70
CA GLN A 213 1.04 -1.23 7.54
C GLN A 213 0.69 -0.93 9.00
N ARG A 214 -0.60 -0.83 9.35
CA ARG A 214 -0.98 -0.60 10.75
C ARG A 214 -0.52 -1.80 11.59
N GLY A 215 0.20 -1.52 12.68
CA GLY A 215 0.69 -2.51 13.64
C GLY A 215 -0.13 -2.57 14.93
N THR A 216 -1.29 -1.92 14.95
CA THR A 216 -2.25 -1.96 16.05
C THR A 216 -3.55 -2.57 15.55
N SER A 217 -4.09 -3.50 16.32
CA SER A 217 -5.38 -4.12 16.01
C SER A 217 -6.47 -3.05 16.17
N GLU A 218 -7.15 -2.70 15.08
CA GLU A 218 -8.35 -1.82 15.12
C GLU A 218 -9.60 -2.56 15.63
N PHE A 219 -9.38 -3.72 16.27
CA PHE A 219 -10.43 -4.53 16.83
C PHE A 219 -11.15 -3.77 17.97
N PRO A 220 -12.49 -3.68 17.94
CA PRO A 220 -13.36 -3.96 16.81
C PRO A 220 -14.12 -2.73 16.33
N LEU A 221 -13.58 -1.95 15.38
CA LEU A 221 -14.38 -0.91 14.70
C LEU A 221 -15.68 -1.45 14.06
N GLN A 222 -15.75 -2.74 13.72
CA GLN A 222 -16.97 -3.39 13.21
C GLN A 222 -17.95 -3.83 14.32
N PHE A 223 -17.50 -3.92 15.57
CA PHE A 223 -18.29 -4.27 16.76
C PHE A 223 -18.11 -3.19 17.85
N GLY A 224 -18.07 -1.91 17.46
CA GLY A 224 -17.95 -0.78 18.39
C GLY A 224 -16.62 -0.65 19.16
N THR A 225 -16.48 0.45 19.91
CA THR A 225 -15.33 0.65 20.81
C THR A 225 -15.62 0.18 22.24
N THR A 226 -16.75 -0.48 22.45
CA THR A 226 -17.25 -0.93 23.75
C THR A 226 -17.13 -2.44 23.84
N PHE A 227 -16.80 -2.97 25.01
CA PHE A 227 -16.74 -4.41 25.24
C PHE A 227 -17.39 -4.78 26.58
N GLY A 228 -18.02 -5.95 26.63
CA GLY A 228 -18.57 -6.53 27.85
C GLY A 228 -17.55 -7.47 28.49
N VAL A 229 -17.48 -7.48 29.83
CA VAL A 229 -16.64 -8.43 30.58
C VAL A 229 -17.51 -9.18 31.56
N LEU A 230 -17.61 -10.49 31.40
CA LEU A 230 -18.35 -11.35 32.30
C LEU A 230 -17.52 -11.61 33.57
N ALA A 231 -18.11 -11.38 34.73
CA ALA A 231 -17.58 -11.81 36.01
C ALA A 231 -18.14 -13.19 36.38
N ASP A 232 -17.31 -14.02 37.02
CA ASP A 232 -17.73 -15.31 37.56
C ASP A 232 -17.28 -15.48 39.03
N SER A 233 -17.35 -16.70 39.57
CA SER A 233 -16.89 -17.01 40.92
C SER A 233 -15.37 -16.92 41.11
N SER A 234 -14.59 -17.01 40.04
CA SER A 234 -13.14 -16.84 40.06
C SER A 234 -12.73 -15.36 40.03
N GLY A 235 -13.61 -14.50 39.51
CA GLY A 235 -13.45 -13.05 39.51
C GLY A 235 -13.63 -12.45 38.12
N VAL A 236 -12.77 -11.50 37.78
CA VAL A 236 -12.75 -10.82 36.48
C VAL A 236 -11.37 -11.04 35.85
N PRO A 237 -11.28 -11.37 34.55
CA PRO A 237 -10.02 -11.59 33.85
C PRO A 237 -9.31 -10.25 33.56
N TRP A 238 -8.77 -9.61 34.61
CA TRP A 238 -8.23 -8.24 34.51
C TRP A 238 -6.98 -8.13 33.64
N GLU A 239 -6.18 -9.18 33.51
CA GLU A 239 -4.95 -9.16 32.71
C GLU A 239 -5.27 -9.09 31.22
N GLU A 240 -6.23 -9.89 30.77
CA GLU A 240 -6.71 -9.93 29.39
C GLU A 240 -7.41 -8.64 29.02
N VAL A 241 -8.18 -8.07 29.96
CA VAL A 241 -8.82 -6.77 29.74
C VAL A 241 -7.78 -5.64 29.63
N ALA A 242 -6.79 -5.61 30.52
CA ALA A 242 -5.73 -4.61 30.45
C ALA A 242 -4.97 -4.72 29.12
N TRP A 243 -4.63 -5.95 28.71
CA TRP A 243 -4.01 -6.20 27.42
C TRP A 243 -4.85 -5.67 26.26
N LEU A 244 -6.17 -5.92 26.27
CA LEU A 244 -7.08 -5.48 25.21
C LEU A 244 -7.16 -3.95 25.14
N VAL A 245 -7.25 -3.26 26.27
CA VAL A 245 -7.27 -1.78 26.32
C VAL A 245 -5.93 -1.19 25.85
N GLU A 246 -4.81 -1.79 26.21
CA GLU A 246 -3.48 -1.29 25.86
C GLU A 246 -3.11 -1.51 24.39
N ASN A 247 -3.64 -2.56 23.77
CA ASN A 247 -3.19 -3.03 22.45
C ASN A 247 -4.26 -2.90 21.34
N THR A 248 -5.45 -2.38 21.66
CA THR A 248 -6.55 -2.20 20.70
C THR A 248 -7.16 -0.79 20.75
N ALA A 249 -8.17 -0.54 19.91
CA ALA A 249 -8.91 0.72 19.89
C ALA A 249 -10.11 0.75 20.88
N ALA A 250 -10.22 -0.23 21.77
CA ALA A 250 -11.26 -0.30 22.79
C ALA A 250 -11.20 0.92 23.73
N ARG A 251 -12.36 1.51 24.03
CA ARG A 251 -12.50 2.74 24.82
C ARG A 251 -13.30 2.57 26.10
N GLU A 252 -14.25 1.63 26.11
CA GLU A 252 -15.17 1.44 27.24
C GLU A 252 -15.43 -0.04 27.52
N GLY A 253 -15.05 -0.50 28.70
CA GLY A 253 -15.39 -1.80 29.27
C GLY A 253 -16.61 -1.69 30.17
N ARG A 254 -17.54 -2.64 30.06
CA ARG A 254 -18.72 -2.76 30.92
C ARG A 254 -18.72 -4.11 31.65
N LEU A 255 -18.83 -4.07 32.97
CA LEU A 255 -18.81 -5.29 33.78
C LEU A 255 -20.20 -5.92 33.84
N LEU A 256 -20.29 -7.21 33.50
CA LEU A 256 -21.52 -8.00 33.55
C LEU A 256 -21.42 -9.01 34.70
N VAL A 257 -22.35 -8.96 35.64
CA VAL A 257 -22.29 -9.75 36.87
C VAL A 257 -23.57 -10.58 37.02
N PRO A 258 -23.49 -11.92 37.09
CA PRO A 258 -24.63 -12.77 37.43
C PRO A 258 -25.29 -12.38 38.76
N LYS A 259 -26.62 -12.30 38.80
CA LYS A 259 -27.39 -11.92 40.00
C LYS A 259 -27.18 -12.89 41.18
N ASP A 260 -26.81 -14.13 40.90
CA ASP A 260 -26.57 -15.17 41.90
C ASP A 260 -25.13 -15.14 42.46
N LEU A 261 -24.29 -14.21 42.00
CA LEU A 261 -22.91 -14.04 42.43
C LEU A 261 -22.78 -12.96 43.53
N PRO A 262 -22.59 -13.34 44.81
CA PRO A 262 -22.47 -12.37 45.90
C PRO A 262 -21.13 -11.62 45.85
N GLY A 263 -21.15 -10.28 45.85
CA GLY A 263 -19.92 -9.47 45.94
C GLY A 263 -20.12 -7.96 45.76
N GLN A 264 -19.11 -7.17 46.16
CA GLN A 264 -19.01 -5.73 45.86
C GLN A 264 -18.16 -5.53 44.60
N TRP A 265 -18.81 -5.58 43.43
CA TRP A 265 -18.13 -5.53 42.13
C TRP A 265 -17.86 -4.11 41.62
N GLY A 266 -18.59 -3.12 42.14
CA GLY A 266 -18.53 -1.72 41.68
C GLY A 266 -17.37 -0.88 42.24
N ALA A 267 -16.80 -1.26 43.38
CA ALA A 267 -15.87 -0.38 44.13
C ALA A 267 -14.48 -0.24 43.49
N ASN A 268 -14.05 -1.22 42.69
CA ASN A 268 -12.70 -1.28 42.10
C ASN A 268 -12.69 -0.97 40.58
N LEU A 269 -13.84 -0.66 39.98
CA LEU A 269 -13.96 -0.40 38.53
C LEU A 269 -13.37 0.96 38.13
N VAL A 270 -13.57 1.98 38.97
CA VAL A 270 -13.12 3.37 38.74
C VAL A 270 -11.60 3.47 38.58
N GLU A 271 -10.85 2.55 39.20
CA GLU A 271 -9.38 2.55 39.18
C GLU A 271 -8.78 1.82 37.96
N LYS A 272 -9.62 1.19 37.11
CA LYS A 272 -9.16 0.43 35.95
C LYS A 272 -9.26 1.27 34.66
N PRO A 273 -8.14 1.49 33.94
CA PRO A 273 -8.16 2.24 32.69
C PRO A 273 -9.16 1.65 31.69
N GLY A 274 -10.05 2.48 31.16
CA GLY A 274 -10.99 2.09 30.11
C GLY A 274 -12.31 1.46 30.58
N PHE A 275 -12.62 1.38 31.89
CA PHE A 275 -13.92 0.92 32.37
C PHE A 275 -14.90 2.04 32.68
N SER A 276 -16.19 1.75 32.48
CA SER A 276 -17.28 2.53 33.07
C SER A 276 -17.62 2.01 34.47
N ASP A 277 -18.11 2.89 35.34
CA ASP A 277 -18.59 2.54 36.69
C ASP A 277 -19.90 1.73 36.67
N LYS A 278 -20.36 1.32 35.49
CA LYS A 278 -21.65 0.63 35.31
C LYS A 278 -21.46 -0.88 35.40
N VAL A 279 -22.18 -1.47 36.35
CA VAL A 279 -22.34 -2.92 36.51
C VAL A 279 -23.71 -3.33 36.00
N TYR A 280 -23.75 -4.33 35.12
CA TYR A 280 -25.00 -4.85 34.55
C TYR A 280 -25.31 -6.21 35.18
N PRO A 281 -26.45 -6.35 35.89
CA PRO A 281 -26.84 -7.61 36.49
C PRO A 281 -27.39 -8.59 35.45
N LEU A 282 -26.89 -9.82 35.44
CA LEU A 282 -27.34 -10.88 34.53
C LEU A 282 -28.30 -11.86 35.21
N ASP A 283 -29.34 -12.26 34.48
CA ASP A 283 -30.23 -13.34 34.91
C ASP A 283 -29.56 -14.71 34.64
N GLY A 284 -28.90 -15.25 35.66
CA GLY A 284 -28.21 -16.54 35.62
C GLY A 284 -26.69 -16.44 35.40
N ARG A 285 -25.99 -17.57 35.56
CA ARG A 285 -24.52 -17.68 35.49
C ARG A 285 -23.94 -17.54 34.09
N TRP A 286 -24.76 -17.82 33.08
CA TRP A 286 -24.38 -17.81 31.68
C TRP A 286 -25.27 -16.85 30.92
N PRO A 287 -24.75 -16.11 29.92
CA PRO A 287 -25.56 -15.20 29.12
C PRO A 287 -26.42 -16.00 28.14
N THR A 288 -27.42 -16.72 28.63
CA THR A 288 -28.50 -17.27 27.79
C THR A 288 -29.28 -16.15 27.08
N ASN A 289 -29.15 -14.91 27.57
CA ASN A 289 -29.75 -13.71 27.01
C ASN A 289 -28.72 -12.80 26.30
N PHE A 290 -27.64 -13.37 25.73
CA PHE A 290 -26.58 -12.60 25.07
C PHE A 290 -27.11 -11.55 24.08
N GLN A 291 -28.14 -11.88 23.29
CA GLN A 291 -28.77 -10.94 22.35
C GLN A 291 -29.36 -9.70 23.03
N ALA A 292 -29.98 -9.85 24.20
CA ALA A 292 -30.54 -8.71 24.94
C ALA A 292 -29.44 -7.81 25.53
N ILE A 293 -28.31 -8.41 25.88
CA ILE A 293 -27.11 -7.71 26.37
C ILE A 293 -26.41 -6.98 25.22
N GLU A 294 -26.31 -7.61 24.06
CA GLU A 294 -25.73 -7.03 22.84
C GLU A 294 -26.47 -5.77 22.38
N GLU A 295 -27.80 -5.75 22.47
CA GLU A 295 -28.64 -4.58 22.23
C GLU A 295 -28.39 -3.44 23.23
N GLU A 296 -28.02 -3.76 24.48
CA GLU A 296 -27.80 -2.78 25.55
C GLU A 296 -26.34 -2.29 25.62
N ILE A 297 -25.38 -3.10 25.18
CA ILE A 297 -23.94 -2.77 25.12
C ILE A 297 -23.55 -2.13 23.77
N ASP A 298 -24.49 -2.07 22.82
CA ASP A 298 -24.36 -1.39 21.53
C ASP A 298 -23.24 -1.97 20.67
N ASN A 299 -23.45 -3.21 20.20
CA ASN A 299 -22.50 -4.01 19.43
C ASN A 299 -21.19 -4.19 20.19
N ALA A 300 -21.09 -5.18 21.08
CA ALA A 300 -19.88 -5.38 21.88
C ALA A 300 -19.39 -6.82 21.83
N CYS A 301 -18.06 -6.96 21.80
CA CYS A 301 -17.42 -8.24 22.07
C CYS A 301 -17.49 -8.56 23.57
N LEU A 302 -17.65 -9.84 23.89
CA LEU A 302 -17.73 -10.34 25.26
C LEU A 302 -16.47 -11.08 25.64
N ILE A 303 -15.82 -10.64 26.71
CA ILE A 303 -14.76 -11.39 27.36
C ILE A 303 -15.41 -12.32 28.39
N VAL A 304 -15.28 -13.63 28.16
CA VAL A 304 -15.76 -14.68 29.07
C VAL A 304 -14.57 -15.28 29.81
N PRO A 305 -14.57 -15.30 31.15
CA PRO A 305 -13.52 -15.98 31.92
C PRO A 305 -13.49 -17.46 31.60
N ALA A 306 -12.34 -18.11 31.81
CA ALA A 306 -12.22 -19.55 31.69
C ALA A 306 -13.21 -20.22 32.67
N PRO A 307 -14.20 -21.01 32.20
CA PRO A 307 -15.25 -21.48 33.08
C PRO A 307 -14.79 -22.61 33.99
N GLU A 308 -15.26 -22.60 35.24
CA GLU A 308 -15.48 -23.85 35.99
C GLU A 308 -16.80 -24.48 35.51
N THR A 309 -16.76 -25.36 34.51
CA THR A 309 -17.97 -26.04 34.03
C THR A 309 -18.59 -26.91 35.12
N ASP A 310 -19.84 -26.64 35.48
CA ASP A 310 -20.55 -27.42 36.50
C ASP A 310 -21.34 -28.60 35.90
N TRP A 311 -21.95 -29.42 36.77
CA TRP A 311 -22.70 -30.60 36.33
C TRP A 311 -23.93 -30.27 35.47
N ARG A 312 -24.52 -29.07 35.60
CA ARG A 312 -25.67 -28.63 34.80
C ARG A 312 -25.23 -28.23 33.40
N ASP A 313 -24.08 -27.59 33.27
CA ASP A 313 -23.49 -27.22 31.97
C ASP A 313 -23.20 -28.48 31.15
N ARG A 314 -22.65 -29.52 31.80
CA ARG A 314 -22.39 -30.84 31.20
C ARG A 314 -23.65 -31.62 30.83
N PHE A 315 -24.81 -31.25 31.36
CA PHE A 315 -26.11 -31.84 31.01
C PHE A 315 -26.81 -31.13 29.84
N GLY A 316 -26.18 -30.11 29.24
CA GLY A 316 -26.68 -29.44 28.04
C GLY A 316 -27.69 -28.31 28.32
N PHE A 317 -27.71 -27.78 29.55
CA PHE A 317 -28.49 -26.60 29.88
C PHE A 317 -27.83 -25.28 29.44
N GLY A 318 -26.59 -25.32 28.94
CA GLY A 318 -25.85 -24.19 28.35
C GLY A 318 -25.60 -24.32 26.85
N ASN A 319 -24.96 -23.32 26.23
CA ASN A 319 -24.62 -23.34 24.80
C ASN A 319 -23.42 -24.26 24.53
N ARG A 320 -23.71 -25.49 24.12
CA ARG A 320 -22.72 -26.57 23.96
C ARG A 320 -21.53 -26.21 23.07
N SER A 321 -21.75 -25.52 21.95
CA SER A 321 -20.66 -25.10 21.05
C SER A 321 -19.70 -24.10 21.70
N LEU A 322 -20.21 -23.26 22.60
CA LEU A 322 -19.40 -22.31 23.35
C LEU A 322 -18.63 -23.01 24.47
N ILE A 323 -19.30 -23.93 25.17
CA ILE A 323 -18.70 -24.74 26.25
C ILE A 323 -17.54 -25.58 25.70
N ASP A 324 -17.71 -26.20 24.53
CA ASP A 324 -16.65 -26.97 23.89
C ASP A 324 -15.40 -26.10 23.58
N VAL A 325 -15.61 -24.87 23.10
CA VAL A 325 -14.51 -23.92 22.85
C VAL A 325 -13.81 -23.50 24.14
N LEU A 326 -14.58 -23.24 25.20
CA LEU A 326 -14.03 -22.81 26.49
C LEU A 326 -13.29 -23.92 27.24
N ASP A 327 -13.80 -25.16 27.17
CA ASP A 327 -13.15 -26.35 27.74
C ASP A 327 -11.84 -26.69 27.00
N GLU A 328 -11.75 -26.40 25.69
CA GLU A 328 -10.54 -26.59 24.89
C GLU A 328 -9.44 -25.56 25.20
N THR A 329 -9.81 -24.30 25.45
CA THR A 329 -8.83 -23.22 25.65
C THR A 329 -8.31 -23.12 27.08
N ASN A 330 -9.16 -23.37 28.08
CA ASN A 330 -8.86 -23.15 29.50
C ASN A 330 -8.26 -21.74 29.80
N GLU A 331 -8.62 -20.77 28.97
CA GLU A 331 -8.19 -19.37 28.99
C GLU A 331 -9.42 -18.49 28.72
N PRO A 332 -9.44 -17.20 29.14
CA PRO A 332 -10.54 -16.30 28.82
C PRO A 332 -10.70 -16.14 27.30
N VAL A 333 -11.94 -16.18 26.83
CA VAL A 333 -12.26 -16.14 25.39
C VAL A 333 -13.01 -14.86 25.06
N LEU A 334 -12.60 -14.24 23.96
CA LEU A 334 -13.27 -13.11 23.35
C LEU A 334 -14.28 -13.62 22.32
N ILE A 335 -15.56 -13.34 22.55
CA ILE A 335 -16.67 -13.71 21.67
C ILE A 335 -17.15 -12.46 20.93
N ALA A 336 -17.28 -12.55 19.61
CA ALA A 336 -17.70 -11.47 18.73
C ALA A 336 -18.67 -11.99 17.67
#